data_AF-A0A3C1UBZ0-F1
#
_entry.id   AF-A0A3C1UBZ0-F1
#
_cell.length_a   1.000
_cell.length_b   1.000
_cell.length_c   1.000
_cell.angle_alpha   90.00
_cell.angle_beta   90.00
_cell.angle_gamma   90.00
#
_symmetry.space_group_name_H-M   'P 1'
#
loop_
_entity.id
_entity.type
_entity.pdbx_description
1 polymer ?
#
loop_
_entity_poly.entity_id
_entity_poly.type
_entity_poly.pdbx_seq_one_letter_code
_entity_poly.pdbx_strand_id
1 'polypeptide(L)'
;TGTITVGLAEGGIKVSLFRVNALDLNSPDQLNEYYFKTMHHEFAHILHQTKTYPAKFNTISVGKYDGSNWQDRQEGVVLSCGFVTPYASSAYREDFAEIIANYIVKTDAQWKRFYNLASRGWATPSGDDPNAVYYCYYYYKDNVVDEEKKQYFSDDDLFNEYVTPNGDTINVYSNQVTNEFYRGEAPYTQDADNPGKYFDAKNRPVDESGFLLDERGNKIAIPVTAYKVEDKDGIDGVAALKEKIQIARDWLRDSFGVDLDKLREEVQKRQATFDINELRKQIENVQ
;
A
#
# COMPACT_ATOMS: atom_id res chain seq x y z
N THR A 1 5.06 -14.58 -14.36
CA THR A 1 4.29 -13.91 -15.43
C THR A 1 3.21 -14.84 -15.93
N GLY A 2 1.98 -14.57 -15.54
CA GLY A 2 0.80 -15.25 -16.03
C GLY A 2 -0.36 -14.31 -15.77
N THR A 3 -0.72 -13.51 -16.76
CA THR A 3 -2.01 -12.83 -16.78
C THR A 3 -3.04 -13.94 -16.73
N ILE A 4 -3.60 -14.17 -15.54
CA ILE A 4 -4.67 -15.13 -15.37
C ILE A 4 -5.88 -14.47 -16.03
N THR A 5 -6.34 -15.02 -17.15
CA THR A 5 -7.64 -14.66 -17.72
C THR A 5 -8.70 -15.21 -16.76
N VAL A 6 -9.13 -14.39 -15.80
CA VAL A 6 -10.13 -14.75 -14.79
C VAL A 6 -11.56 -14.63 -15.36
N GLY A 7 -11.71 -13.83 -16.41
CA GLY A 7 -12.85 -13.82 -17.30
C GLY A 7 -12.61 -12.98 -18.55
N LEU A 8 -13.46 -13.17 -19.56
CA LEU A 8 -13.50 -12.36 -20.79
C LEU A 8 -14.93 -11.84 -20.93
N ALA A 9 -15.09 -10.52 -21.02
CA ALA A 9 -16.35 -9.86 -21.35
C ALA A 9 -16.22 -9.19 -22.73
N GLU A 10 -16.67 -9.89 -23.77
CA GLU A 10 -16.84 -9.30 -25.09
C GLU A 10 -18.27 -8.74 -25.22
N GLY A 11 -18.39 -7.44 -25.48
CA GLY A 11 -19.51 -6.86 -26.24
C GLY A 11 -20.93 -6.92 -25.65
N GLY A 12 -21.16 -7.51 -24.47
CA GLY A 12 -22.46 -7.50 -23.80
C GLY A 12 -22.81 -8.79 -23.08
N ILE A 13 -23.06 -8.67 -21.76
CA ILE A 13 -23.79 -9.61 -20.88
C ILE A 13 -23.29 -11.07 -20.89
N LYS A 14 -22.01 -11.32 -21.14
CA LYS A 14 -21.43 -12.65 -20.89
C LYS A 14 -20.15 -12.51 -20.07
N VAL A 15 -20.21 -12.97 -18.82
CA VAL A 15 -19.04 -13.11 -17.96
C VAL A 15 -18.67 -14.58 -17.93
N SER A 16 -17.53 -14.94 -18.52
CA SER A 16 -16.98 -16.29 -18.43
C SER A 16 -16.11 -16.38 -17.19
N LEU A 17 -16.50 -17.18 -16.18
CA LEU A 17 -15.66 -17.41 -15.00
C LEU A 17 -14.84 -18.68 -15.19
N PHE A 18 -13.51 -18.58 -15.05
CA PHE A 18 -12.61 -19.74 -15.12
C PHE A 18 -12.21 -20.21 -13.71
N ARG A 19 -11.58 -21.39 -13.60
CA ARG A 19 -11.13 -22.00 -12.32
C ARG A 19 -12.22 -22.51 -11.37
N VAL A 20 -13.34 -23.02 -11.90
CA VAL A 20 -14.42 -23.62 -11.07
C VAL A 20 -13.91 -24.76 -10.18
N ASN A 21 -12.87 -25.49 -10.61
CA ASN A 21 -12.31 -26.60 -9.83
C ASN A 21 -11.48 -26.16 -8.61
N ALA A 22 -11.07 -24.88 -8.53
CA ALA A 22 -10.30 -24.31 -7.42
C ALA A 22 -11.15 -23.38 -6.54
N LEU A 23 -12.47 -23.42 -6.72
CA LEU A 23 -13.43 -22.57 -6.04
C LEU A 23 -13.63 -23.09 -4.61
N ASP A 24 -13.06 -22.38 -3.62
CA ASP A 24 -13.36 -22.61 -2.21
C ASP A 24 -14.46 -21.66 -1.74
N LEU A 25 -15.63 -22.23 -1.49
CA LEU A 25 -16.80 -21.49 -1.01
C LEU A 25 -16.63 -21.00 0.43
N ASN A 26 -15.70 -21.56 1.19
CA ASN A 26 -15.48 -21.15 2.58
C ASN A 26 -14.46 -20.01 2.71
N SER A 27 -13.94 -19.50 1.58
CA SER A 27 -12.99 -18.40 1.55
C SER A 27 -13.59 -17.18 0.85
N PRO A 28 -14.32 -16.30 1.57
CA PRO A 28 -14.85 -15.06 1.02
C PRO A 28 -13.78 -14.20 0.33
N ASP A 29 -12.56 -14.17 0.88
CA ASP A 29 -11.44 -13.44 0.29
C ASP A 29 -11.05 -14.00 -1.08
N GLN A 30 -10.97 -15.33 -1.22
CA GLN A 30 -10.69 -15.98 -2.49
C GLN A 30 -11.83 -15.72 -3.50
N LEU A 31 -13.09 -15.84 -3.05
CA LEU A 31 -14.24 -15.59 -3.91
C LEU A 31 -14.31 -14.14 -4.40
N ASN A 32 -13.96 -13.21 -3.53
CA ASN A 32 -13.86 -11.79 -3.85
C ASN A 32 -12.78 -11.53 -4.89
N GLU A 33 -11.57 -12.01 -4.65
CA GLU A 33 -10.43 -11.77 -5.51
C GLU A 33 -10.62 -12.38 -6.91
N TYR A 34 -11.14 -13.60 -6.99
CA TYR A 34 -11.21 -14.32 -8.27
C TYR A 34 -12.56 -14.26 -8.99
N TYR A 35 -13.67 -13.89 -8.33
CA TYR A 35 -14.98 -13.91 -8.99
C TYR A 35 -15.75 -12.62 -8.81
N PHE A 36 -16.07 -12.23 -7.58
CA PHE A 36 -16.99 -11.10 -7.34
C PHE A 36 -16.41 -9.77 -7.78
N LYS A 37 -15.11 -9.51 -7.51
CA LYS A 37 -14.44 -8.28 -7.97
C LYS A 37 -14.51 -8.16 -9.49
N THR A 38 -14.17 -9.22 -10.22
CA THR A 38 -14.23 -9.24 -11.68
C THR A 38 -15.64 -9.02 -12.20
N MET A 39 -16.66 -9.65 -11.60
CA MET A 39 -18.06 -9.40 -12.00
C MET A 39 -18.49 -7.96 -11.76
N HIS A 40 -18.19 -7.38 -10.59
CA HIS A 40 -18.54 -5.99 -10.30
C HIS A 40 -17.83 -5.00 -11.23
N HIS A 41 -16.58 -5.30 -11.61
CA HIS A 41 -15.81 -4.54 -12.59
C HIS A 41 -16.51 -4.54 -13.96
N GLU A 42 -16.88 -5.71 -14.48
CA GLU A 42 -17.60 -5.80 -15.77
C GLU A 42 -18.99 -5.16 -15.73
N PHE A 43 -19.70 -5.28 -14.61
CA PHE A 43 -20.97 -4.59 -14.42
C PHE A 43 -20.80 -3.07 -14.45
N ALA A 44 -19.76 -2.54 -13.80
CA ALA A 44 -19.44 -1.12 -13.88
C ALA A 44 -19.19 -0.70 -15.34
N HIS A 45 -18.46 -1.50 -16.13
CA HIS A 45 -18.28 -1.27 -17.56
C HIS A 45 -19.59 -1.17 -18.34
N ILE A 46 -20.51 -2.12 -18.14
CA ILE A 46 -21.83 -2.07 -18.77
C ILE A 46 -22.58 -0.79 -18.37
N LEU A 47 -22.55 -0.43 -17.08
CA LEU A 47 -23.24 0.76 -16.60
C LEU A 47 -22.70 2.04 -17.25
N HIS A 48 -21.37 2.24 -17.33
CA HIS A 48 -20.82 3.47 -17.92
C HIS A 48 -20.85 3.52 -19.45
N GLN A 49 -21.06 2.37 -20.12
CA GLN A 49 -21.47 2.33 -21.53
C GLN A 49 -22.90 2.84 -21.74
N THR A 50 -23.81 2.63 -20.78
CA THR A 50 -25.19 3.13 -20.87
C THR A 50 -25.34 4.59 -20.45
N LYS A 51 -24.64 5.01 -19.39
CA LYS A 51 -24.64 6.39 -18.87
C LYS A 51 -23.22 6.77 -18.48
N THR A 52 -22.59 7.64 -19.25
CA THR A 52 -21.18 8.02 -19.04
C THR A 52 -20.96 8.67 -17.66
N TYR A 53 -19.82 8.36 -17.03
CA TYR A 53 -19.40 8.96 -15.76
C TYR A 53 -18.81 10.37 -15.94
N PRO A 54 -18.71 11.18 -14.87
CA PRO A 54 -18.21 12.56 -14.97
C PRO A 54 -16.77 12.65 -15.50
N ALA A 55 -16.52 13.52 -16.49
CA ALA A 55 -15.20 13.70 -17.09
C ALA A 55 -14.12 14.16 -16.10
N LYS A 56 -14.52 14.80 -14.99
CA LYS A 56 -13.61 15.21 -13.89
C LYS A 56 -12.85 14.01 -13.31
N PHE A 57 -13.41 12.80 -13.35
CA PHE A 57 -12.73 11.60 -12.91
C PHE A 57 -11.35 11.43 -13.59
N ASN A 58 -11.28 11.73 -14.88
CA ASN A 58 -10.07 11.55 -15.70
C ASN A 58 -8.94 12.51 -15.32
N THR A 59 -9.22 13.57 -14.56
CA THR A 59 -8.22 14.58 -14.18
C THR A 59 -7.54 14.27 -12.85
N ILE A 60 -8.08 13.32 -12.05
CA ILE A 60 -7.60 13.07 -10.68
C ILE A 60 -6.18 12.51 -10.67
N SER A 61 -5.90 11.51 -11.51
CA SER A 61 -4.57 10.86 -11.62
C SER A 61 -3.90 11.16 -12.96
N VAL A 62 -4.08 12.40 -13.46
CA VAL A 62 -3.58 12.81 -14.78
C VAL A 62 -2.05 12.64 -14.86
N GLY A 63 -1.56 12.11 -15.99
CA GLY A 63 -0.13 11.87 -16.19
C GLY A 63 0.46 10.67 -15.44
N LYS A 64 -0.36 9.92 -14.68
CA LYS A 64 0.08 8.72 -13.93
C LYS A 64 -0.42 7.40 -14.52
N TYR A 65 -1.22 7.44 -15.58
CA TYR A 65 -1.69 6.25 -16.28
C TYR A 65 -0.57 5.62 -17.12
N ASP A 66 -0.52 4.29 -17.13
CA ASP A 66 0.43 3.51 -17.94
C ASP A 66 -0.30 2.36 -18.62
N GLY A 67 -0.66 2.55 -19.90
CA GLY A 67 -1.37 1.54 -20.67
C GLY A 67 -0.50 0.34 -21.10
N SER A 68 0.82 0.39 -20.94
CA SER A 68 1.74 -0.62 -21.47
C SER A 68 2.40 -1.47 -20.38
N ASN A 69 2.71 -0.88 -19.23
CA ASN A 69 3.47 -1.53 -18.17
C ASN A 69 2.74 -1.57 -16.81
N TRP A 70 1.42 -1.36 -16.80
CA TRP A 70 0.63 -1.39 -15.57
C TRP A 70 0.80 -2.68 -14.76
N GLN A 71 1.02 -3.82 -15.42
CA GLN A 71 1.18 -5.12 -14.77
C GLN A 71 2.44 -5.25 -13.91
N ASP A 72 3.45 -4.41 -14.17
CA ASP A 72 4.73 -4.44 -13.49
C ASP A 72 4.79 -3.40 -12.35
N ARG A 73 3.72 -2.61 -12.17
CA ARG A 73 3.65 -1.57 -11.15
C ARG A 73 3.28 -2.14 -9.78
N GLN A 74 4.05 -1.73 -8.76
CA GLN A 74 3.82 -2.10 -7.37
C GLN A 74 2.55 -1.45 -6.79
N GLU A 75 1.79 -2.21 -6.01
CA GLU A 75 0.53 -1.78 -5.37
C GLU A 75 0.67 -0.45 -4.61
N GLY A 76 1.71 -0.32 -3.77
CA GLY A 76 1.92 0.89 -3.00
C GLY A 76 2.11 2.16 -3.84
N VAL A 77 2.86 2.04 -4.95
CA VAL A 77 3.14 3.16 -5.87
C VAL A 77 1.88 3.60 -6.61
N VAL A 78 1.06 2.64 -7.06
CA VAL A 78 -0.19 2.99 -7.77
C VAL A 78 -1.21 3.58 -6.81
N LEU A 79 -1.25 3.11 -5.56
CA LEU A 79 -2.08 3.69 -4.49
C LEU A 79 -1.69 5.13 -4.18
N SER A 80 -0.40 5.47 -4.10
CA SER A 80 0.04 6.87 -3.91
C SER A 80 -0.36 7.75 -5.09
N CYS A 81 -0.36 7.23 -6.31
CA CYS A 81 -0.89 7.90 -7.49
C CYS A 81 -2.43 7.94 -7.58
N GLY A 82 -3.16 7.44 -6.57
CA GLY A 82 -4.61 7.44 -6.50
C GLY A 82 -5.31 6.30 -7.24
N PHE A 83 -4.61 5.24 -7.64
CA PHE A 83 -5.18 4.05 -8.27
C PHE A 83 -5.36 2.93 -7.25
N VAL A 84 -6.55 2.32 -7.20
CA VAL A 84 -6.85 1.28 -6.21
C VAL A 84 -6.11 -0.05 -6.47
N THR A 85 -5.69 -0.29 -7.71
CA THR A 85 -4.94 -1.48 -8.13
C THR A 85 -3.96 -1.12 -9.26
N PRO A 86 -2.95 -1.96 -9.55
CA PRO A 86 -2.10 -1.76 -10.74
C PRO A 86 -2.92 -1.70 -12.03
N TYR A 87 -3.95 -2.55 -12.16
CA TYR A 87 -4.82 -2.55 -13.33
C TYR A 87 -5.62 -1.26 -13.50
N ALA A 88 -6.07 -0.64 -12.40
CA ALA A 88 -6.73 0.67 -12.44
C ALA A 88 -5.83 1.74 -13.11
N SER A 89 -4.52 1.60 -13.00
CA SER A 89 -3.58 2.55 -13.62
C SER A 89 -3.44 2.41 -15.14
N SER A 90 -4.08 1.41 -15.76
CA SER A 90 -3.95 1.14 -17.20
C SER A 90 -4.69 2.15 -18.08
N ALA A 91 -5.91 2.54 -17.71
CA ALA A 91 -6.73 3.51 -18.44
C ALA A 91 -7.89 4.05 -17.59
N TYR A 92 -8.40 5.22 -17.95
CA TYR A 92 -9.47 5.92 -17.22
C TYR A 92 -10.73 5.07 -16.99
N ARG A 93 -11.12 4.27 -18.00
CA ARG A 93 -12.31 3.42 -17.91
C ARG A 93 -12.11 2.22 -16.98
N GLU A 94 -10.90 1.68 -16.95
CA GLU A 94 -10.52 0.59 -16.05
C GLU A 94 -10.43 1.11 -14.61
N ASP A 95 -9.84 2.29 -14.40
CA ASP A 95 -9.78 2.94 -13.08
C ASP A 95 -11.17 3.16 -12.47
N PHE A 96 -12.12 3.66 -13.29
CA PHE A 96 -13.49 3.88 -12.85
C PHE A 96 -14.22 2.58 -12.48
N ALA A 97 -14.03 1.51 -13.26
CA ALA A 97 -14.61 0.20 -12.94
C ALA A 97 -13.93 -0.44 -11.71
N GLU A 98 -12.61 -0.34 -11.61
CA GLU A 98 -11.81 -0.89 -10.51
C GLU A 98 -12.14 -0.22 -9.17
N ILE A 99 -12.31 1.11 -9.13
CA ILE A 99 -12.62 1.79 -7.86
C ILE A 99 -13.98 1.36 -7.32
N ILE A 100 -14.98 1.19 -8.20
CA ILE A 100 -16.31 0.69 -7.82
C ILE A 100 -16.21 -0.76 -7.33
N ALA A 101 -15.58 -1.64 -8.11
CA ALA A 101 -15.49 -3.05 -7.81
C ALA A 101 -14.76 -3.30 -6.48
N ASN A 102 -13.59 -2.68 -6.29
CA ASN A 102 -12.81 -2.80 -5.06
C ASN A 102 -13.55 -2.18 -3.86
N TYR A 103 -14.28 -1.08 -4.05
CA TYR A 103 -15.04 -0.48 -2.96
C TYR A 103 -16.14 -1.40 -2.44
N ILE A 104 -16.82 -2.12 -3.32
CA ILE A 104 -17.88 -3.07 -2.96
C ILE A 104 -17.31 -4.27 -2.20
N VAL A 105 -16.20 -4.86 -2.67
CA VAL A 105 -15.73 -6.17 -2.16
C VAL A 105 -14.71 -6.09 -1.04
N LYS A 106 -13.93 -5.00 -0.93
CA LYS A 106 -12.84 -4.91 0.06
C LYS A 106 -13.38 -4.47 1.43
N THR A 107 -12.85 -5.06 2.49
CA THR A 107 -13.20 -4.76 3.88
C THR A 107 -12.64 -3.41 4.33
N ASP A 108 -13.15 -2.87 5.43
CA ASP A 108 -12.66 -1.60 5.98
C ASP A 108 -11.19 -1.68 6.42
N ALA A 109 -10.74 -2.85 6.89
CA ALA A 109 -9.34 -3.09 7.22
C ALA A 109 -8.44 -3.02 5.98
N GLN A 110 -8.88 -3.60 4.85
CA GLN A 110 -8.17 -3.50 3.57
C GLN A 110 -8.13 -2.05 3.06
N TRP A 111 -9.24 -1.32 3.14
CA TRP A 111 -9.27 0.10 2.79
C TRP A 111 -8.37 0.96 3.68
N LYS A 112 -8.30 0.65 4.99
CA LYS A 112 -7.36 1.30 5.90
C LYS A 112 -5.90 1.06 5.48
N ARG A 113 -5.56 -0.16 5.06
CA ARG A 113 -4.24 -0.47 4.50
C ARG A 113 -3.98 0.32 3.21
N PHE A 114 -4.95 0.38 2.31
CA PHE A 114 -4.82 1.16 1.07
C PHE A 114 -4.57 2.64 1.33
N TYR A 115 -5.32 3.27 2.24
CA TYR A 115 -5.07 4.66 2.62
C TYR A 115 -3.72 4.85 3.29
N ASN A 116 -3.25 3.88 4.09
CA ASN A 116 -1.92 3.96 4.68
C ASN A 116 -0.83 3.95 3.61
N LEU A 117 -0.89 3.02 2.65
CA LEU A 117 0.07 2.96 1.53
C LEU A 117 -0.02 4.18 0.61
N ALA A 118 -1.23 4.65 0.32
CA ALA A 118 -1.47 5.83 -0.51
C ALA A 118 -0.95 7.13 0.13
N SER A 119 -0.71 7.15 1.44
CA SER A 119 -0.16 8.31 2.16
C SER A 119 1.37 8.38 2.17
N ARG A 120 2.05 7.40 1.57
CA ARG A 120 3.52 7.26 1.60
C ARG A 120 4.12 7.68 0.26
N GLY A 121 5.29 8.31 0.32
CA GLY A 121 6.16 8.43 -0.84
C GLY A 121 6.82 7.10 -1.16
N TRP A 122 7.19 6.90 -2.43
CA TRP A 122 7.84 5.69 -2.91
C TRP A 122 9.06 6.02 -3.77
N ALA A 123 10.18 5.35 -3.52
CA ALA A 123 11.43 5.55 -4.24
C ALA A 123 12.11 4.22 -4.52
N THR A 124 12.90 4.18 -5.59
CA THR A 124 13.73 3.01 -5.93
C THR A 124 15.20 3.40 -5.99
N PRO A 125 16.11 2.56 -5.44
CA PRO A 125 17.55 2.73 -5.67
C PRO A 125 17.98 2.31 -7.09
N SER A 126 17.12 1.61 -7.83
CA SER A 126 17.46 0.99 -9.12
C SER A 126 17.34 1.91 -10.33
N GLY A 127 17.10 3.21 -10.13
CA GLY A 127 16.97 4.17 -11.23
C GLY A 127 15.86 3.80 -12.22
N ASP A 128 16.19 3.78 -13.51
CA ASP A 128 15.24 3.54 -14.63
C ASP A 128 14.98 2.04 -14.92
N ASP A 129 15.32 1.13 -13.99
CA ASP A 129 15.04 -0.30 -14.17
C ASP A 129 13.52 -0.55 -14.27
N PRO A 130 13.02 -1.14 -15.37
CA PRO A 130 11.60 -1.46 -15.51
C PRO A 130 11.08 -2.47 -14.47
N ASN A 131 11.96 -3.24 -13.83
CA ASN A 131 11.63 -4.17 -12.74
C ASN A 131 12.01 -3.61 -11.36
N ALA A 132 12.25 -2.30 -11.26
CA ALA A 132 12.61 -1.64 -10.02
C ALA A 132 11.60 -1.94 -8.91
N VAL A 133 12.12 -2.40 -7.77
CA VAL A 133 11.35 -2.49 -6.53
C VAL A 133 11.31 -1.11 -5.89
N TYR A 134 10.13 -0.71 -5.44
CA TYR A 134 9.92 0.58 -4.79
C TYR A 134 9.75 0.41 -3.28
N TYR A 135 10.28 1.39 -2.55
CA TYR A 135 10.34 1.39 -1.11
C TYR A 135 9.74 2.67 -0.54
N CYS A 136 9.06 2.55 0.60
CA CYS A 136 8.40 3.67 1.27
C CYS A 136 9.17 4.20 2.48
N TYR A 137 10.23 3.50 2.88
CA TYR A 137 11.13 3.94 3.95
C TYR A 137 12.59 3.73 3.54
N TYR A 138 13.46 4.45 4.26
CA TYR A 138 14.89 4.25 4.20
C TYR A 138 15.51 4.45 5.58
N TYR A 139 16.75 3.99 5.71
CA TYR A 139 17.60 4.25 6.86
C TYR A 139 19.03 4.51 6.41
N TYR A 140 19.88 4.94 7.34
CA TYR A 140 21.30 5.07 7.10
C TYR A 140 22.08 4.09 7.96
N LYS A 141 23.01 3.36 7.35
CA LYS A 141 23.87 2.42 8.09
C LYS A 141 24.59 3.13 9.23
N ASP A 142 24.68 2.46 10.37
CA ASP A 142 25.31 3.00 11.59
C ASP A 142 24.64 4.28 12.13
N ASN A 143 23.38 4.54 11.72
CA ASN A 143 22.66 5.80 11.97
C ASN A 143 23.46 7.06 11.53
N VAL A 144 24.36 6.94 10.54
CA VAL A 144 25.15 8.06 10.02
C VAL A 144 24.49 8.63 8.77
N VAL A 145 24.01 9.87 8.84
CA VAL A 145 23.38 10.56 7.70
C VAL A 145 24.39 10.79 6.59
N ASP A 146 24.41 9.87 5.62
CA ASP A 146 25.31 9.82 4.48
C ASP A 146 24.59 9.07 3.34
N GLU A 147 24.47 9.70 2.17
CA GLU A 147 23.75 9.11 1.02
C GLU A 147 24.38 7.79 0.55
N GLU A 148 25.70 7.60 0.71
CA GLU A 148 26.36 6.33 0.38
C GLU A 148 25.97 5.19 1.33
N LYS A 149 25.49 5.55 2.53
CA LYS A 149 25.01 4.61 3.56
C LYS A 149 23.49 4.43 3.56
N LYS A 150 22.75 5.11 2.67
CA LYS A 150 21.29 4.99 2.60
C LYS A 150 20.89 3.59 2.13
N GLN A 151 19.95 2.98 2.84
CA GLN A 151 19.37 1.68 2.52
C GLN A 151 17.85 1.80 2.52
N TYR A 152 17.18 1.11 1.61
CA TYR A 152 15.73 1.19 1.44
C TYR A 152 15.04 -0.07 1.96
N PHE A 153 13.82 0.09 2.47
CA PHE A 153 12.98 -1.03 2.89
C PHE A 153 11.49 -0.68 2.83
N SER A 154 10.67 -1.73 2.85
CA SER A 154 9.22 -1.65 2.90
C SER A 154 8.75 -2.65 3.95
N ASP A 155 8.09 -2.16 5.00
CA ASP A 155 7.23 -2.99 5.82
C ASP A 155 6.06 -2.13 6.29
N ASP A 156 4.88 -2.75 6.38
CA ASP A 156 3.64 -2.02 6.55
C ASP A 156 3.42 -1.60 8.01
N ASP A 157 4.03 -2.26 9.01
CA ASP A 157 3.70 -2.08 10.42
C ASP A 157 4.89 -2.13 11.43
N LEU A 158 6.14 -1.87 11.01
CA LEU A 158 7.32 -2.14 11.85
C LEU A 158 8.05 -0.92 12.41
N PHE A 159 7.32 0.00 13.03
CA PHE A 159 7.94 1.07 13.82
C PHE A 159 7.55 0.98 15.27
N ASN A 160 8.56 0.96 16.14
CA ASN A 160 8.38 1.15 17.56
C ASN A 160 9.01 2.48 17.97
N GLU A 161 8.40 3.16 18.93
CA GLU A 161 9.10 4.20 19.66
C GLU A 161 10.15 3.53 20.54
N TYR A 162 11.39 3.99 20.41
CA TYR A 162 12.50 3.56 21.25
C TYR A 162 13.08 4.76 21.96
N VAL A 163 13.20 4.66 23.27
CA VAL A 163 13.90 5.64 24.09
C VAL A 163 15.35 5.24 24.12
N THR A 164 16.22 6.05 23.50
CA THR A 164 17.65 5.76 23.51
C THR A 164 18.25 5.97 24.90
N PRO A 165 19.49 5.53 25.18
CA PRO A 165 20.13 5.73 26.49
C PRO A 165 20.21 7.18 26.98
N ASN A 166 19.99 8.17 26.11
CA ASN A 166 19.92 9.61 26.45
C ASN A 166 18.50 10.10 26.82
N GLY A 167 17.47 9.26 26.78
CA GLY A 167 16.07 9.65 27.00
C GLY A 167 15.33 10.20 25.78
N ASP A 168 15.98 10.32 24.62
CA ASP A 168 15.36 10.75 23.36
C ASP A 168 14.49 9.61 22.79
N THR A 169 13.25 9.93 22.43
CA THR A 169 12.35 9.00 21.74
C THR A 169 12.58 9.10 20.23
N ILE A 170 12.96 7.99 19.60
CA ILE A 170 13.13 7.85 18.15
C ILE A 170 12.19 6.77 17.60
N ASN A 171 11.78 6.92 16.34
CA ASN A 171 11.07 5.86 15.63
C ASN A 171 12.08 4.88 15.03
N VAL A 172 12.00 3.62 15.42
CA VAL A 172 12.95 2.60 15.01
C VAL A 172 12.26 1.45 14.29
N TYR A 173 12.99 0.88 13.34
CA TYR A 173 12.55 -0.33 12.67
C TYR A 173 12.55 -1.52 13.66
N SER A 174 11.37 -2.07 13.92
CA SER A 174 11.13 -2.88 15.12
C SER A 174 11.56 -4.35 15.04
N ASN A 175 11.76 -4.92 13.85
CA ASN A 175 12.05 -6.35 13.69
C ASN A 175 13.53 -6.72 13.53
N GLN A 176 14.46 -5.75 13.57
CA GLN A 176 15.89 -6.05 13.51
C GLN A 176 16.62 -5.45 14.70
N VAL A 177 17.09 -6.33 15.60
CA VAL A 177 18.31 -6.05 16.37
C VAL A 177 19.43 -6.07 15.34
N THR A 178 19.76 -4.92 14.79
CA THR A 178 20.86 -4.81 13.85
C THR A 178 22.18 -4.74 14.63
N ASN A 179 23.27 -5.21 14.01
CA ASN A 179 24.62 -4.88 14.47
C ASN A 179 25.01 -3.44 14.07
N GLU A 180 24.04 -2.56 13.82
CA GLU A 180 24.28 -1.18 13.47
C GLU A 180 24.25 -0.34 14.75
N PHE A 181 25.34 0.37 14.99
CA PHE A 181 25.56 1.10 16.23
C PHE A 181 25.12 2.55 16.05
N TYR A 182 24.69 3.21 17.12
CA TYR A 182 24.44 4.64 17.08
C TYR A 182 25.70 5.42 17.38
N ARG A 183 25.89 6.45 16.57
CA ARG A 183 26.95 7.44 16.70
C ARG A 183 26.42 8.61 17.53
N GLY A 184 27.21 9.07 18.50
CA GLY A 184 26.93 10.26 19.29
C GLY A 184 26.79 11.52 18.41
N GLU A 185 26.41 12.63 19.04
CA GLU A 185 26.29 13.89 18.31
C GLU A 185 27.68 14.52 18.14
N ALA A 186 28.14 14.62 16.90
CA ALA A 186 29.37 15.35 16.59
C ALA A 186 29.22 16.85 16.92
N PRO A 187 30.28 17.55 17.34
CA PRO A 187 31.69 17.11 17.40
C PRO A 187 32.04 16.23 18.62
N TYR A 188 33.13 15.46 18.50
CA TYR A 188 33.68 14.62 19.57
C TYR A 188 34.94 15.24 20.18
N THR A 189 35.09 15.12 21.50
CA THR A 189 36.21 15.68 22.27
C THR A 189 36.94 14.54 22.97
N GLN A 190 38.26 14.49 22.84
CA GLN A 190 39.10 13.54 23.56
C GLN A 190 39.27 13.98 25.02
N ASP A 191 39.20 13.03 25.95
CA ASP A 191 39.50 13.25 27.36
C ASP A 191 40.99 13.61 27.51
N ALA A 192 41.27 14.76 28.13
CA ALA A 192 42.62 15.25 28.33
C ALA A 192 43.45 14.35 29.26
N ASP A 193 42.80 13.72 30.24
CA ASP A 193 43.44 12.86 31.23
C ASP A 193 43.51 11.39 30.75
N ASN A 194 42.69 11.01 29.76
CA ASN A 194 42.61 9.66 29.22
C ASN A 194 42.59 9.67 27.68
N PRO A 195 43.75 9.67 27.01
CA PRO A 195 43.84 9.75 25.54
C PRO A 195 43.14 8.63 24.75
N GLY A 196 42.56 7.61 25.41
CA GLY A 196 41.75 6.56 24.78
C GLY A 196 40.23 6.76 24.91
N LYS A 197 39.77 7.81 25.59
CA LYS A 197 38.34 8.09 25.83
C LYS A 197 37.91 9.33 25.08
N TYR A 198 36.77 9.24 24.41
CA TYR A 198 36.17 10.35 23.70
C TYR A 198 34.77 10.60 24.25
N PHE A 199 34.31 11.84 24.13
CA PHE A 199 32.98 12.27 24.51
C PHE A 199 32.32 13.03 23.37
N ASP A 200 31.03 12.81 23.16
CA ASP A 200 30.26 13.57 22.16
C ASP A 200 29.78 14.93 22.69
N ALA A 201 29.04 15.68 21.87
CA ALA A 201 28.54 17.01 22.24
C ALA A 201 27.60 17.02 23.46
N LYS A 202 27.05 15.86 23.85
CA LYS A 202 26.22 15.65 25.04
C LYS A 202 27.02 15.07 26.22
N ASN A 203 28.37 15.07 26.14
CA ASN A 203 29.29 14.54 27.13
C ASN A 203 29.12 13.03 27.40
N ARG A 204 28.71 12.26 26.39
CA ARG A 204 28.53 10.79 26.49
C ARG A 204 29.77 10.04 26.02
N PRO A 205 30.15 8.91 26.62
CA PRO A 205 31.33 8.15 26.21
C PRO A 205 31.13 7.60 24.80
N VAL A 206 32.13 7.84 23.95
CA VAL A 206 32.19 7.32 22.58
C VAL A 206 33.57 6.75 22.25
N ASP A 207 33.66 5.90 21.22
CA ASP A 207 34.95 5.55 20.61
C ASP A 207 35.51 6.69 19.74
N GLU A 208 36.72 6.53 19.20
CA GLU A 208 37.37 7.52 18.33
C GLU A 208 36.56 7.85 17.06
N SER A 209 35.70 6.92 16.65
CA SER A 209 34.81 7.09 15.51
C SER A 209 33.50 7.76 15.92
N GLY A 210 33.19 7.91 17.21
CA GLY A 210 31.99 8.54 17.75
C GLY A 210 30.87 7.58 18.16
N PHE A 211 31.08 6.27 18.18
CA PHE A 211 30.05 5.31 18.59
C PHE A 211 29.86 5.27 20.10
N LEU A 212 28.61 5.30 20.58
CA LEU A 212 28.32 5.26 22.01
C LEU A 212 28.84 3.97 22.67
N LEU A 213 29.40 4.13 23.86
CA LEU A 213 29.92 3.04 24.67
C LEU A 213 29.08 2.84 25.94
N ASP A 214 28.90 1.58 26.34
CA ASP A 214 28.35 1.21 27.64
C ASP A 214 29.35 1.50 28.78
N GLU A 215 28.94 1.29 30.03
CA GLU A 215 29.80 1.49 31.21
C GLU A 215 31.07 0.63 31.20
N ARG A 216 31.09 -0.45 30.39
CA ARG A 216 32.21 -1.39 30.26
C ARG A 216 33.07 -1.09 29.03
N GLY A 217 32.74 -0.06 28.25
CA GLY A 217 33.47 0.33 27.04
C GLY A 217 33.08 -0.44 25.78
N ASN A 218 31.99 -1.21 25.78
CA ASN A 218 31.49 -1.89 24.58
C ASN A 218 30.53 -0.99 23.80
N LYS A 219 30.50 -1.13 22.48
CA LYS A 219 29.55 -0.38 21.64
C LYS A 219 28.10 -0.72 21.98
N ILE A 220 27.27 0.31 22.15
CA ILE A 220 25.84 0.15 22.35
C ILE A 220 25.17 -0.01 20.97
N ALA A 221 24.65 -1.20 20.69
CA ALA A 221 23.75 -1.40 19.56
C ALA A 221 22.39 -0.78 19.90
N ILE A 222 21.86 0.04 18.99
CA ILE A 222 20.48 0.51 19.10
C ILE A 222 19.76 0.23 17.78
N PRO A 223 18.43 0.08 17.80
CA PRO A 223 17.66 -0.09 16.59
C PRO A 223 17.86 1.06 15.60
N VAL A 224 17.76 0.75 14.31
CA VAL A 224 17.99 1.70 13.23
C VAL A 224 16.88 2.74 13.15
N THR A 225 17.27 4.01 13.02
CA THR A 225 16.32 5.11 12.80
C THR A 225 15.80 5.04 11.37
N ALA A 226 14.48 4.97 11.24
CA ALA A 226 13.84 4.90 9.94
C ALA A 226 13.24 6.25 9.53
N TYR A 227 13.31 6.53 8.23
CA TYR A 227 12.82 7.75 7.62
C TYR A 227 11.82 7.41 6.54
N LYS A 228 10.75 8.21 6.45
CA LYS A 228 9.77 8.12 5.37
C LYS A 228 10.38 8.63 4.08
N VAL A 229 10.10 7.93 2.98
CA VAL A 229 10.37 8.48 1.65
C VAL A 229 9.42 9.66 1.41
N GLU A 230 9.98 10.77 0.94
CA GLU A 230 9.22 11.95 0.53
C GLU A 230 8.34 11.61 -0.67
N ASP A 231 7.08 12.03 -0.62
CA ASP A 231 6.18 11.93 -1.76
C ASP A 231 6.51 12.98 -2.81
N LYS A 232 6.83 12.51 -4.01
CA LYS A 232 7.24 13.33 -5.17
C LYS A 232 6.38 13.07 -6.39
N ASP A 233 5.35 12.24 -6.28
CA ASP A 233 4.52 11.93 -7.43
C ASP A 233 3.56 13.09 -7.79
N GLY A 234 3.31 14.00 -6.84
CA GLY A 234 2.49 15.19 -7.05
C GLY A 234 0.98 14.95 -6.95
N ILE A 235 0.58 13.77 -6.47
CA ILE A 235 -0.80 13.38 -6.21
C ILE A 235 -0.94 13.05 -4.72
N ASP A 236 -1.90 13.68 -4.03
CA ASP A 236 -2.33 13.17 -2.72
C ASP A 236 -3.17 11.90 -2.94
N GLY A 237 -2.52 10.74 -2.85
CA GLY A 237 -3.16 9.44 -3.13
C GLY A 237 -4.41 9.17 -2.29
N VAL A 238 -4.40 9.60 -1.02
CA VAL A 238 -5.55 9.43 -0.12
C VAL A 238 -6.71 10.31 -0.56
N ALA A 239 -6.44 11.58 -0.85
CA ALA A 239 -7.47 12.50 -1.35
C ALA A 239 -8.00 12.04 -2.71
N ALA A 240 -7.14 11.60 -3.61
CA ALA A 240 -7.49 11.09 -4.93
C ALA A 240 -8.42 9.87 -4.85
N LEU A 241 -8.07 8.86 -4.04
CA LEU A 241 -8.92 7.68 -3.84
C LEU A 241 -10.30 8.06 -3.28
N LYS A 242 -10.34 8.94 -2.28
CA LYS A 242 -11.60 9.42 -1.69
C LYS A 242 -12.46 10.19 -2.70
N GLU A 243 -11.85 11.06 -3.50
CA GLU A 243 -12.56 11.80 -4.55
C GLU A 243 -13.13 10.86 -5.61
N LYS A 244 -12.36 9.87 -6.06
CA LYS A 244 -12.82 8.84 -7.01
C LYS A 244 -14.00 8.05 -6.48
N ILE A 245 -13.95 7.58 -5.23
CA ILE A 245 -15.07 6.89 -4.58
C ILE A 245 -16.29 7.82 -4.51
N GLN A 246 -16.10 9.09 -4.17
CA GLN A 246 -17.20 10.04 -4.08
C GLN A 246 -17.88 10.26 -5.44
N ILE A 247 -17.09 10.42 -6.52
CA ILE A 247 -17.64 10.50 -7.88
C ILE A 247 -18.42 9.24 -8.23
N ALA A 248 -17.92 8.05 -7.88
CA ALA A 248 -18.62 6.80 -8.11
C ALA A 248 -19.96 6.71 -7.34
N ARG A 249 -19.99 7.15 -6.07
CA ARG A 249 -21.22 7.25 -5.27
C ARG A 249 -22.25 8.15 -5.94
N ASP A 250 -21.83 9.37 -6.29
CA ASP A 250 -22.71 10.38 -6.88
C ASP A 250 -23.25 9.92 -8.23
N TRP A 251 -22.37 9.36 -9.08
CA TRP A 251 -22.78 8.86 -10.38
C TRP A 251 -23.77 7.68 -10.29
N LEU A 252 -23.55 6.70 -9.42
CA LEU A 252 -24.47 5.58 -9.23
C LEU A 252 -25.83 6.03 -8.69
N ARG A 253 -25.83 6.95 -7.74
CA ARG A 253 -27.07 7.54 -7.18
C ARG A 253 -27.84 8.30 -8.25
N ASP A 254 -27.19 9.24 -8.92
CA ASP A 254 -27.87 10.18 -9.81
C ASP A 254 -28.27 9.52 -11.15
N SER A 255 -27.48 8.56 -11.62
CA SER A 255 -27.73 7.88 -12.90
C SER A 255 -28.61 6.64 -12.76
N PHE A 256 -28.55 5.92 -11.64
CA PHE A 256 -29.23 4.62 -11.49
C PHE A 256 -30.06 4.49 -10.21
N GLY A 257 -30.08 5.50 -9.33
CA GLY A 257 -30.77 5.41 -8.05
C GLY A 257 -30.13 4.41 -7.09
N VAL A 258 -28.86 4.04 -7.32
CA VAL A 258 -28.14 3.04 -6.53
C VAL A 258 -27.30 3.73 -5.47
N ASP A 259 -27.49 3.32 -4.22
CA ASP A 259 -26.66 3.73 -3.09
C ASP A 259 -25.47 2.75 -2.97
N LEU A 260 -24.27 3.22 -3.31
CA LEU A 260 -23.06 2.40 -3.34
C LEU A 260 -22.65 1.88 -1.95
N ASP A 261 -22.90 2.66 -0.90
CA ASP A 261 -22.54 2.26 0.47
C ASP A 261 -23.48 1.16 0.97
N LYS A 262 -24.79 1.29 0.73
CA LYS A 262 -25.75 0.21 1.02
C LYS A 262 -25.50 -1.05 0.19
N LEU A 263 -25.11 -0.89 -1.07
CA LEU A 263 -24.74 -2.02 -1.91
C LEU A 263 -23.52 -2.76 -1.33
N ARG A 264 -22.48 -2.03 -0.93
CA ARG A 264 -21.31 -2.59 -0.25
C ARG A 264 -21.70 -3.33 1.02
N GLU A 265 -22.50 -2.72 1.89
CA GLU A 265 -22.98 -3.35 3.13
C GLU A 265 -23.72 -4.66 2.86
N GLU A 266 -24.64 -4.67 1.88
CA GLU A 266 -25.41 -5.85 1.54
C GLU A 266 -24.54 -6.96 0.92
N VAL A 267 -23.56 -6.61 0.08
CA VAL A 267 -22.61 -7.57 -0.49
C VAL A 267 -21.76 -8.20 0.61
N GLN A 268 -21.18 -7.40 1.51
CA GLN A 268 -20.37 -7.91 2.62
C GLN A 268 -21.20 -8.79 3.57
N LYS A 269 -22.44 -8.39 3.86
CA LYS A 269 -23.38 -9.20 4.65
C LYS A 269 -23.63 -10.55 3.98
N ARG A 270 -24.01 -10.57 2.70
CA ARG A 270 -24.27 -11.81 1.96
C ARG A 270 -23.06 -12.73 1.91
N GLN A 271 -21.87 -12.17 1.76
CA GLN A 271 -20.62 -12.94 1.75
C GLN A 271 -20.32 -13.58 3.10
N ALA A 272 -20.69 -12.93 4.20
CA ALA A 272 -20.51 -13.48 5.54
C ALA A 272 -21.59 -14.52 5.93
N THR A 273 -22.78 -14.46 5.31
CA THR A 273 -23.95 -15.21 5.79
C THR A 273 -24.55 -16.19 4.77
N PHE A 274 -23.97 -16.37 3.58
CA PHE A 274 -24.58 -17.25 2.59
C PHE A 274 -24.53 -18.71 3.03
N ASP A 275 -25.63 -19.42 2.82
CA ASP A 275 -25.71 -20.87 2.95
C ASP A 275 -25.90 -21.47 1.56
N ILE A 276 -24.86 -22.16 1.07
CA ILE A 276 -24.92 -22.77 -0.26
C ILE A 276 -25.99 -23.86 -0.34
N ASN A 277 -26.30 -24.56 0.75
CA ASN A 277 -27.32 -25.60 0.72
C ASN A 277 -28.70 -24.98 0.58
N GLU A 278 -28.94 -23.83 1.22
CA GLU A 278 -30.20 -23.11 1.08
C GLU A 278 -30.34 -22.48 -0.31
N LEU A 279 -29.26 -21.93 -0.87
CA LEU A 279 -29.25 -21.43 -2.26
C LEU A 279 -29.49 -22.55 -3.29
N ARG A 280 -28.94 -23.74 -3.07
CA ARG A 280 -29.18 -24.90 -3.95
C ARG A 280 -30.65 -25.32 -3.94
N LYS A 281 -31.30 -25.35 -2.78
CA LYS A 281 -32.73 -25.65 -2.69
C LYS A 281 -33.59 -24.65 -3.48
N GLN A 282 -33.20 -23.38 -3.49
CA GLN A 282 -33.92 -22.36 -4.27
C GLN A 282 -33.82 -22.61 -5.79
N ILE A 283 -32.75 -23.24 -6.27
CA ILE A 283 -32.59 -23.61 -7.69
C ILE A 283 -33.36 -24.90 -8.00
N GLU A 284 -33.32 -25.88 -7.10
CA GLU A 284 -34.04 -27.15 -7.26
C GLU A 284 -35.58 -26.96 -7.27
N ASN A 285 -36.08 -25.95 -6.57
CA ASN A 285 -37.51 -25.60 -6.55
C ASN A 285 -37.97 -24.74 -7.75
N VAL A 286 -37.08 -24.44 -8.70
CA VAL A 286 -37.38 -23.66 -9.93
C VAL A 286 -37.55 -24.56 -11.16
N GLN A 287 -37.47 -25.89 -11.00
CA GLN A 287 -37.92 -26.87 -12.00
C GLN A 287 -39.41 -27.16 -11.89
#